data_AF-A0A1G9VWR1-F1
#
_entry.id   AF-A0A1G9VWR1-F1
#
_cell.length_a   1.000
_cell.length_b   1.000
_cell.length_c   1.000
_cell.angle_alpha   90.00
_cell.angle_beta   90.00
_cell.angle_gamma   90.00
#
_symmetry.space_group_name_H-M   'P 1'
#
loop_
_entity.id
_entity.type
_entity.pdbx_description
1 polymer ?
#
loop_
_entity_poly.entity_id
_entity_poly.type
_entity_poly.pdbx_seq_one_letter_code
_entity_poly.pdbx_strand_id
1 'polypeptide(L)'
;MGLRLPVGDVTVLLGPAAARRQVMAALDDDSGRCASGHSAVRVQRLAAAADDDVDRRIEAIEAVREAGATIVLVDRLTEGLAAPDRRAVLTALRPVATGGRAVLVDDDDPVAALAVADGALRADPAGGLSTESLGDLGYLAS
;
A
#
# COMPACT_ATOMS: atom_id res chain seq x y z
N MET A 1 14.14 -11.01 9.65
CA MET A 1 14.39 -9.60 9.27
C MET A 1 13.08 -8.85 9.35
N GLY A 2 13.08 -7.61 9.85
CA GLY A 2 11.86 -6.79 9.91
C GLY A 2 11.71 -5.94 8.65
N LEU A 3 10.50 -5.87 8.11
CA LEU A 3 10.14 -4.94 7.04
C LEU A 3 10.10 -3.51 7.60
N ARG A 4 10.68 -2.56 6.87
CA ARG A 4 10.59 -1.12 7.19
C ARG A 4 9.86 -0.42 6.05
N LEU A 5 8.72 0.17 6.37
CA LEU A 5 7.96 1.00 5.45
C LEU A 5 8.30 2.47 5.70
N PRO A 6 8.64 3.26 4.65
CA PRO A 6 8.86 4.68 4.79
C PRO A 6 7.57 5.42 5.15
N VAL A 7 7.64 6.26 6.18
CA VAL A 7 6.54 7.15 6.56
C VAL A 7 6.55 8.36 5.63
N GLY A 8 5.39 8.74 5.10
CA GLY A 8 5.30 9.82 4.10
C GLY A 8 5.06 9.32 2.69
N ASP A 9 5.29 8.02 2.46
CA ASP A 9 5.42 7.44 1.12
C ASP A 9 4.33 6.41 0.84
N VAL A 10 3.97 6.30 -0.44
CA VAL A 10 3.19 5.20 -1.00
C VAL A 10 4.16 4.14 -1.55
N THR A 11 4.16 2.97 -0.93
CA THR A 11 4.94 1.81 -1.36
C THR A 11 4.03 0.78 -2.03
N VAL A 12 4.37 0.32 -3.24
CA VAL A 12 3.61 -0.73 -3.94
C VAL A 12 4.27 -2.09 -3.75
N LEU A 13 3.48 -3.08 -3.40
CA LEU A 13 3.88 -4.48 -3.29
C LEU A 13 3.85 -5.13 -4.68
N LEU A 14 4.99 -5.65 -5.12
CA LEU A 14 5.17 -6.32 -6.41
C LEU A 14 5.53 -7.80 -6.19
N GLY A 15 5.42 -8.59 -7.25
CA GLY A 15 5.73 -10.02 -7.24
C GLY A 15 4.48 -10.88 -7.46
N PRO A 16 4.60 -12.22 -7.35
CA PRO A 16 3.48 -13.13 -7.58
C PRO A 16 2.34 -12.92 -6.59
N ALA A 17 1.10 -13.00 -7.06
CA ALA A 17 -0.09 -12.72 -6.24
C ALA A 17 -0.19 -13.56 -4.95
N ALA A 18 0.31 -14.80 -4.96
CA ALA A 18 0.37 -15.62 -3.74
C ALA A 18 1.37 -15.07 -2.71
N ALA A 19 2.55 -14.63 -3.16
CA ALA A 19 3.57 -14.04 -2.29
C ALA A 19 3.10 -12.69 -1.72
N ARG A 20 2.47 -11.85 -2.55
CA ARG A 20 1.91 -10.57 -2.09
C ARG A 20 0.84 -10.76 -1.01
N ARG A 21 -0.12 -11.68 -1.25
CA ARG A 21 -1.13 -12.05 -0.24
C ARG A 21 -0.54 -12.57 1.06
N GLN A 22 0.54 -13.36 0.99
CA GLN A 22 1.23 -13.84 2.18
C GLN A 22 1.86 -12.69 2.98
N VAL A 23 2.47 -11.72 2.30
CA VAL A 23 3.02 -10.51 2.94
C VAL A 23 1.91 -9.67 3.57
N MET A 24 0.81 -9.44 2.84
CA MET A 24 -0.34 -8.71 3.35
C MET A 24 -0.96 -9.41 4.57
N ALA A 25 -1.08 -10.73 4.56
CA ALA A 25 -1.60 -11.50 5.70
C ALA A 25 -0.63 -11.55 6.91
N ALA A 26 0.68 -11.36 6.70
CA ALA A 26 1.64 -11.28 7.80
C ALA A 26 1.62 -9.91 8.52
N LEU A 27 1.06 -8.89 7.86
CA LEU A 27 0.92 -7.53 8.37
C LEU A 27 -0.51 -7.35 8.94
N ASP A 28 -0.79 -7.97 10.09
CA ASP A 28 -2.06 -7.81 10.82
C ASP A 28 -2.07 -6.57 11.74
N ASP A 29 -3.24 -6.22 12.29
CA ASP A 29 -3.48 -5.01 13.09
C ASP A 29 -2.52 -4.82 14.28
N ASP A 30 -2.00 -5.93 14.83
CA ASP A 30 -1.07 -5.97 15.97
C ASP A 30 0.42 -6.14 15.58
N SER A 31 0.70 -6.28 14.28
CA SER A 31 2.04 -6.65 13.77
C SER A 31 2.98 -5.46 13.61
N GLY A 32 2.43 -4.24 13.48
CA GLY A 32 3.22 -3.06 13.22
C GLY A 32 4.18 -2.79 14.37
N ARG A 33 5.48 -2.71 14.13
CA ARG A 33 6.44 -2.20 15.14
C ARG A 33 7.16 -0.98 14.61
N CYS A 34 7.29 0.04 15.45
CA CYS A 34 8.12 1.20 15.12
C CYS A 34 9.60 0.79 15.02
N ALA A 35 10.43 1.64 14.42
CA ALA A 35 11.86 1.34 14.20
C ALA A 35 12.66 1.07 15.49
N SER A 36 12.15 1.50 16.66
CA SER A 36 12.72 1.24 17.98
C SER A 36 12.13 0.01 18.69
N GLY A 37 11.15 -0.68 18.08
CA GLY A 37 10.58 -1.94 18.57
C GLY A 37 9.55 -1.81 19.71
N HIS A 38 9.27 -0.58 20.16
CA HIS A 38 8.64 -0.36 21.47
C HIS A 38 7.10 -0.43 21.52
N SER A 39 6.40 -0.41 20.38
CA SER A 39 4.92 -0.44 20.39
C SER A 39 4.37 -1.13 19.15
N ALA A 40 3.25 -1.85 19.33
CA ALA A 40 2.35 -2.18 18.23
C ALA A 40 1.84 -0.84 17.65
N VAL A 41 2.34 -0.42 16.49
CA VAL A 41 1.80 0.75 15.80
C VAL A 41 0.48 0.35 15.14
N ARG A 42 -0.52 1.22 15.23
CA ARG A 42 -1.83 0.93 14.65
C ARG A 42 -1.70 0.77 13.15
N VAL A 43 -2.03 -0.42 12.67
CA VAL A 43 -2.22 -0.74 11.28
C VAL A 43 -3.71 -0.62 10.98
N GLN A 44 -4.07 -0.08 9.82
CA GLN A 44 -5.44 -0.06 9.33
C GLN A 44 -5.47 -0.61 7.91
N ARG A 45 -6.35 -1.58 7.67
CA ARG A 45 -6.56 -2.16 6.35
C ARG A 45 -7.74 -1.50 5.63
N LEU A 46 -7.52 -1.13 4.38
CA LEU A 46 -8.53 -0.73 3.42
C LEU A 46 -8.62 -1.83 2.36
N ALA A 47 -9.81 -2.38 2.18
CA ALA A 47 -10.12 -3.31 1.10
C ALA A 47 -11.44 -2.89 0.47
N ALA A 48 -11.64 -3.19 -0.81
CA ALA A 48 -12.92 -2.96 -1.45
C ALA A 48 -13.98 -3.90 -0.85
N ALA A 49 -15.13 -3.36 -0.43
CA ALA A 49 -16.31 -4.17 -0.19
C ALA A 49 -17.02 -4.48 -1.52
N ALA A 50 -17.86 -5.51 -1.50
CA ALA A 50 -18.76 -5.77 -2.62
C ALA A 50 -19.65 -4.53 -2.86
N ASP A 51 -19.78 -4.12 -4.11
CA ASP A 51 -20.58 -2.98 -4.56
C ASP A 51 -20.10 -1.59 -4.10
N ASP A 52 -18.88 -1.46 -3.56
CA ASP A 52 -18.30 -0.13 -3.32
C ASP A 52 -18.02 0.57 -4.65
N ASP A 53 -18.63 1.74 -4.83
CA ASP A 53 -18.30 2.66 -5.92
C ASP A 53 -17.01 3.45 -5.62
N VAL A 54 -16.63 4.31 -6.56
CA VAL A 54 -15.42 5.14 -6.45
C VAL A 54 -15.50 6.07 -5.23
N ASP A 55 -16.65 6.70 -5.01
CA ASP A 55 -16.83 7.71 -3.97
C ASP A 55 -16.72 7.07 -2.57
N ARG A 56 -17.32 5.91 -2.34
CA ARG A 56 -17.18 5.16 -1.08
C ARG A 56 -15.74 4.75 -0.79
N ARG A 57 -14.99 4.36 -1.81
CA ARG A 57 -13.57 3.98 -1.64
C ARG A 57 -12.73 5.19 -1.26
N ILE A 58 -13.01 6.35 -1.86
CA ILE A 58 -12.34 7.61 -1.51
C ILE A 58 -12.71 8.04 -0.08
N GLU A 59 -13.99 7.97 0.29
CA GLU A 59 -14.45 8.27 1.66
C GLU A 59 -13.74 7.36 2.70
N ALA A 60 -13.60 6.06 2.40
CA ALA A 60 -12.87 5.13 3.26
C ALA A 60 -11.38 5.51 3.41
N ILE A 61 -10.73 5.96 2.32
CA ILE A 61 -9.34 6.47 2.36
C ILE A 61 -9.26 7.72 3.24
N GLU A 62 -10.21 8.64 3.12
CA GLU A 62 -10.23 9.88 3.90
C GLU A 62 -10.43 9.61 5.39
N ALA A 63 -11.31 8.66 5.75
CA ALA A 63 -11.57 8.26 7.13
C ALA A 63 -10.32 7.73 7.87
N VAL A 64 -9.35 7.15 7.15
CA VAL A 64 -8.06 6.73 7.73
C VAL A 64 -7.30 7.89 8.37
N ARG A 65 -7.48 9.10 7.84
CA ARG A 65 -6.80 10.28 8.38
C ARG A 65 -7.26 10.58 9.79
N GLU A 66 -8.53 10.35 10.09
CA GLU A 66 -9.14 10.59 11.39
C GLU A 66 -8.88 9.46 12.40
N ALA A 67 -8.72 8.23 11.91
CA ALA A 67 -8.50 7.03 12.74
C ALA A 67 -7.13 6.99 13.45
N GLY A 68 -6.16 7.81 13.01
CA GLY A 68 -4.84 7.90 13.64
C GLY A 68 -3.93 6.67 13.40
N ALA A 69 -4.20 5.88 12.36
CA ALA A 69 -3.33 4.78 11.95
C ALA A 69 -1.95 5.30 11.49
N THR A 70 -0.89 4.57 11.84
CA THR A 70 0.49 4.89 11.39
C THR A 70 0.84 4.15 10.11
N ILE A 71 0.31 2.94 9.95
CA ILE A 71 0.48 2.10 8.75
C ILE A 71 -0.90 1.89 8.14
N VAL A 72 -1.00 2.06 6.83
CA VAL A 72 -2.20 1.84 6.05
C VAL A 72 -1.92 0.75 5.04
N LEU A 73 -2.67 -0.35 5.10
CA LEU A 73 -2.57 -1.46 4.15
C LEU A 73 -3.73 -1.36 3.17
N VAL A 74 -3.42 -1.20 1.90
CA VAL A 74 -4.42 -1.14 0.83
C VAL A 74 -4.41 -2.49 0.13
N ASP A 75 -5.49 -3.25 0.26
CA ASP A 75 -5.65 -4.61 -0.24
C ASP A 75 -6.70 -4.64 -1.34
N ARG A 76 -6.25 -4.64 -2.59
CA ARG A 76 -7.05 -4.73 -3.81
C ARG A 76 -8.22 -3.73 -3.84
N LEU A 77 -7.97 -2.52 -3.34
CA LEU A 77 -8.98 -1.48 -3.19
C LEU A 77 -9.60 -1.05 -4.53
N THR A 78 -8.90 -1.26 -5.66
CA THR A 78 -9.43 -0.89 -6.98
C THR A 78 -10.08 -2.04 -7.76
N GLU A 79 -10.26 -3.20 -7.12
CA GLU A 79 -10.89 -4.37 -7.74
C GLU A 79 -12.27 -4.00 -8.34
N GLY A 80 -12.51 -4.45 -9.57
CA GLY A 80 -13.75 -4.20 -10.32
C GLY A 80 -13.88 -2.82 -10.97
N LEU A 81 -12.99 -1.86 -10.71
CA LEU A 81 -13.06 -0.52 -11.31
C LEU A 81 -12.48 -0.48 -12.72
N ALA A 82 -12.92 0.50 -13.50
CA ALA A 82 -12.30 0.87 -14.77
C ALA A 82 -10.99 1.65 -14.54
N ALA A 83 -10.06 1.59 -15.50
CA ALA A 83 -8.75 2.27 -15.41
C ALA A 83 -8.77 3.74 -14.91
N PRO A 84 -9.63 4.66 -15.42
CA PRO A 84 -9.66 6.04 -14.92
C PRO A 84 -10.06 6.11 -13.43
N ASP A 85 -10.98 5.25 -13.02
CA ASP A 85 -11.48 5.20 -11.64
C ASP A 85 -10.44 4.61 -10.69
N ARG A 86 -9.70 3.57 -11.11
CA ARG A 86 -8.55 3.04 -10.36
C ARG A 86 -7.55 4.15 -10.08
N ARG A 87 -7.24 4.95 -11.10
CA ARG A 87 -6.30 6.06 -10.99
C ARG A 87 -6.78 7.12 -10.00
N ALA A 88 -8.07 7.45 -10.03
CA ALA A 88 -8.66 8.41 -9.10
C ALA A 88 -8.54 7.92 -7.64
N VAL A 89 -8.97 6.68 -7.37
CA VAL A 89 -8.88 6.06 -6.03
C VAL A 89 -7.44 6.00 -5.53
N LEU A 90 -6.50 5.51 -6.36
CA LEU A 90 -5.09 5.40 -5.96
C LEU A 90 -4.43 6.77 -5.73
N THR A 91 -4.85 7.82 -6.46
CA THR A 91 -4.34 9.17 -6.26
C THR A 91 -4.78 9.75 -4.91
N ALA A 92 -5.95 9.36 -4.40
CA ALA A 92 -6.45 9.78 -3.09
C ALA A 92 -5.60 9.27 -1.92
N LEU A 93 -4.70 8.29 -2.14
CA LEU A 93 -3.76 7.81 -1.11
C LEU A 93 -2.63 8.81 -0.82
N ARG A 94 -2.31 9.73 -1.75
CA ARG A 94 -1.20 10.69 -1.57
C ARG A 94 -1.39 11.60 -0.36
N PRO A 95 -2.56 12.24 -0.13
CA PRO A 95 -2.82 13.01 1.09
C PRO A 95 -2.69 12.19 2.39
N VAL A 96 -2.98 10.89 2.35
CA VAL A 96 -2.83 9.99 3.51
C VAL A 96 -1.36 9.80 3.85
N ALA A 97 -0.54 9.46 2.85
CA ALA A 97 0.90 9.25 3.00
C ALA A 97 1.61 10.53 3.45
N THR A 98 1.45 11.63 2.71
CA THR A 98 1.99 12.97 3.05
C THR A 98 1.53 13.50 4.40
N GLY A 99 0.39 13.03 4.91
CA GLY A 99 -0.08 13.26 6.27
C GLY A 99 0.70 12.51 7.36
N GLY A 100 1.86 11.90 7.03
CA GLY A 100 2.77 11.24 7.96
C GLY A 100 2.44 9.76 8.20
N ARG A 101 1.88 9.06 7.20
CA ARG A 101 1.56 7.62 7.29
C ARG A 101 2.41 6.83 6.31
N ALA A 102 2.71 5.58 6.67
CA ALA A 102 3.28 4.64 5.72
C ALA A 102 2.13 3.90 5.01
N VAL A 103 2.08 3.96 3.68
CA VAL A 103 1.03 3.29 2.89
C VAL A 103 1.66 2.15 2.10
N LEU A 104 1.17 0.92 2.29
CA LEU A 104 1.54 -0.25 1.49
C LEU A 104 0.36 -0.67 0.63
N VAL A 105 0.57 -0.78 -0.67
CA VAL A 105 -0.48 -1.08 -1.66
C VAL A 105 -0.23 -2.43 -2.31
N ASP A 106 -1.16 -3.37 -2.15
CA ASP A 106 -1.31 -4.55 -3.02
C ASP A 106 -2.51 -4.31 -3.94
N ASP A 107 -2.28 -4.22 -5.24
CA ASP A 107 -3.33 -4.01 -6.22
C ASP A 107 -3.10 -4.91 -7.45
N ASP A 108 -4.18 -5.30 -8.13
CA ASP A 108 -4.13 -6.17 -9.30
C ASP A 108 -3.72 -5.41 -10.57
N ASP A 109 -3.76 -4.08 -10.56
CA ASP A 109 -3.21 -3.21 -11.60
C ASP A 109 -1.88 -2.57 -11.14
N PRO A 110 -0.75 -3.29 -11.29
CA PRO A 110 0.55 -2.81 -10.83
C PRO A 110 0.99 -1.54 -11.56
N VAL A 111 0.52 -1.31 -12.79
CA VAL A 111 0.87 -0.10 -13.57
C VAL A 111 0.18 1.12 -12.97
N ALA A 112 -1.12 1.03 -12.70
CA ALA A 112 -1.86 2.10 -12.06
C ALA A 112 -1.31 2.42 -10.66
N ALA A 113 -0.98 1.38 -9.89
CA ALA A 113 -0.38 1.49 -8.55
C ALA A 113 1.01 2.15 -8.60
N LEU A 114 1.92 1.65 -9.45
CA LEU A 114 3.27 2.21 -9.57
C LEU A 114 3.27 3.68 -10.00
N ALA A 115 2.32 4.08 -10.84
CA ALA A 115 2.24 5.46 -11.30
C ALA A 115 1.86 6.47 -10.19
N VAL A 116 1.40 6.03 -9.00
CA VAL A 116 1.22 6.90 -7.82
C VAL A 116 2.26 6.67 -6.73
N ALA A 117 3.06 5.61 -6.84
CA ALA A 117 3.96 5.16 -5.81
C ALA A 117 5.23 6.03 -5.74
N ASP A 118 5.81 6.09 -4.54
CA ASP A 118 7.10 6.71 -4.28
C ASP A 118 8.21 5.63 -4.18
N GLY A 119 7.83 4.38 -3.89
CA GLY A 119 8.72 3.22 -3.92
C GLY A 119 8.00 1.90 -4.20
N ALA A 120 8.77 0.82 -4.35
CA ALA A 120 8.25 -0.52 -4.52
C ALA A 120 8.89 -1.50 -3.53
N LEU A 121 8.14 -2.54 -3.17
CA LEU A 121 8.57 -3.66 -2.35
C LEU A 121 8.30 -4.93 -3.13
N ARG A 122 9.33 -5.66 -3.54
CA ARG A 122 9.17 -6.92 -4.27
C ARG A 122 9.15 -8.10 -3.31
N ALA A 123 8.11 -8.92 -3.43
CA ALA A 123 7.99 -10.20 -2.77
C ALA A 123 8.44 -11.35 -3.68
N ASP A 124 9.33 -12.19 -3.15
CA ASP A 124 9.80 -13.42 -3.78
C ASP A 124 8.88 -14.60 -3.37
N PRO A 125 8.55 -15.54 -4.29
CA PRO A 125 7.98 -16.86 -3.94
C PRO A 125 8.60 -17.57 -2.73
N ALA A 126 9.91 -17.40 -2.49
CA ALA A 126 10.63 -17.99 -1.36
C ALA A 126 10.39 -17.26 -0.02
N GLY A 127 9.56 -16.21 0.00
CA GLY A 127 9.25 -15.40 1.18
C GLY A 127 10.23 -14.24 1.43
N GLY A 128 11.13 -13.97 0.48
CA GLY A 128 12.03 -12.82 0.51
C GLY A 128 11.32 -11.50 0.21
N LEU A 129 11.82 -10.40 0.78
CA LEU A 129 11.36 -9.04 0.54
C LEU A 129 12.55 -8.15 0.16
N SER A 130 12.43 -7.40 -0.94
CA SER A 130 13.44 -6.42 -1.38
C SER A 130 12.81 -5.08 -1.71
N THR A 131 13.36 -3.99 -1.15
CA THR A 131 12.94 -2.63 -1.46
C THR A 131 13.58 -2.15 -2.76
N GLU A 132 12.78 -1.56 -3.63
CA GLU A 132 13.18 -0.96 -4.91
C GLU A 132 12.80 0.53 -4.90
N SER A 133 13.78 1.41 -5.14
CA SER A 133 13.51 2.83 -5.34
C SER A 133 13.03 3.06 -6.77
N LEU A 134 11.93 3.80 -6.97
CA LEU A 134 11.44 4.12 -8.31
C LEU A 134 12.39 5.07 -9.07
N GLY A 135 13.24 5.82 -8.34
CA GLY A 135 14.33 6.59 -8.94
C GLY A 135 15.36 5.71 -9.67
N ASP A 136 15.55 4.46 -9.22
CA ASP A 136 16.47 3.50 -9.84
C ASP A 136 15.80 2.76 -11.02
N LEU A 137 14.47 2.65 -11.03
CA LEU A 137 13.70 2.03 -12.12
C LEU A 137 13.59 2.93 -13.37
N GLY A 138 13.76 4.25 -13.21
CA GLY A 138 13.81 5.20 -14.33
C GLY A 138 15.00 4.96 -15.28
N TYR A 139 16.06 4.30 -14.82
CA TYR A 139 17.20 3.92 -15.66
C TYR A 139 16.85 2.85 -16.71
N LEU A 140 15.81 2.03 -16.48
CA LEU A 140 15.35 1.01 -17.43
C LEU A 140 14.41 1.57 -18.51
N ALA A 141 14.00 2.83 -18.40
CA ALA A 141 13.12 3.52 -19.35
C ALA A 141 13.87 4.55 -20.22
N SER A 142 15.20 4.62 -20.14
CA SER A 142 16.06 5.52 -20.92
C SER A 142 16.90 4.78 -21.97
#